data_AF-A0A3G7YDP6-F1
#
_entry.id   AF-A0A3G7YDP6-F1
#
_cell.length_a   1.000
_cell.length_b   1.000
_cell.length_c   1.000
_cell.angle_alpha   90.00
_cell.angle_beta   90.00
_cell.angle_gamma   90.00
#
_symmetry.space_group_name_H-M   'P 1'
#
loop_
_entity.id
_entity.type
_entity.pdbx_description
1 polymer ?
#
loop_
_entity_poly.entity_id
_entity_poly.type
_entity_poly.pdbx_seq_one_letter_code
_entity_poly.pdbx_strand_id
1 'polypeptide(L)' 'MAVPLSPVVSEFETEEQASSHDLWFRKKVEKSLTNPGPGVPHDEVMARVEAIIQQAERKQRAKV' A
#
# COMPACT_ATOMS: atom_id res chain seq x y z
N MET A 1 28.06 -2.42 -2.02
CA MET A 1 27.80 -0.98 -2.20
C MET A 1 26.52 -0.88 -3.01
N ALA A 2 25.49 -0.22 -2.47
CA ALA A 2 24.24 -0.05 -3.19
C ALA A 2 24.43 1.01 -4.29
N VAL A 3 23.98 0.72 -5.51
CA VAL A 3 24.12 1.65 -6.64
C VAL A 3 23.08 2.76 -6.44
N PRO A 4 23.51 4.04 -6.31
CA PRO A 4 22.57 5.15 -6.14
C PRO A 4 21.79 5.39 -7.43
N LEU A 5 20.49 5.65 -7.29
CA LEU A 5 19.59 5.94 -8.40
C LEU A 5 19.27 7.44 -8.45
N SER A 6 19.09 7.95 -9.67
CA SER A 6 18.65 9.33 -9.86
C SER A 6 17.17 9.47 -9.46
N PRO A 7 16.79 10.49 -8.68
CA PRO A 7 15.39 10.76 -8.33
C PRO A 7 14.47 11.02 -9.53
N VAL A 8 15.04 11.38 -10.68
CA VAL A 8 14.29 11.57 -11.93
C VAL A 8 13.89 10.24 -12.56
N VAL A 9 14.68 9.18 -12.34
CA VAL A 9 14.49 7.86 -12.94
C VAL A 9 13.76 6.91 -11.99
N SER A 10 13.98 7.07 -10.68
CA SER A 10 13.49 6.16 -9.64
C SER A 10 13.04 6.93 -8.40
N GLU A 11 11.95 6.47 -7.79
CA GLU A 11 11.50 6.92 -6.46
C GLU A 11 12.36 6.37 -5.31
N PHE A 12 13.15 5.31 -5.57
CA PHE A 12 14.09 4.73 -4.62
C PHE A 12 15.48 5.36 -4.76
N GLU A 13 16.16 5.52 -3.64
CA GLU A 13 17.52 6.10 -3.58
C GLU A 13 18.58 5.14 -4.12
N THR A 14 18.31 3.82 -4.06
CA THR A 14 19.28 2.79 -4.47
C THR A 14 18.64 1.63 -5.22
N GLU A 15 19.43 0.97 -6.07
CA GLU A 15 19.01 -0.26 -6.77
C GLU A 15 18.60 -1.38 -5.82
N GLU A 16 19.25 -1.48 -4.66
CA GLU A 16 18.93 -2.50 -3.65
C GLU A 16 17.53 -2.27 -3.07
N GLN A 17 17.18 -1.04 -2.72
CA GLN A 17 15.83 -0.69 -2.26
C GLN A 17 14.79 -0.97 -3.34
N ALA A 18 15.04 -0.55 -4.59
CA ALA A 18 14.14 -0.79 -5.71
C ALA A 18 13.90 -2.29 -5.93
N SER A 19 14.97 -3.09 -5.93
CA SER A 19 14.90 -4.53 -6.13
C SER A 19 14.18 -5.25 -4.98
N SER A 20 14.43 -4.81 -3.74
CA SER A 20 13.74 -5.34 -2.56
C SER A 20 12.24 -5.06 -2.60
N HIS A 21 11.86 -3.82 -2.96
CA HIS A 21 10.46 -3.44 -3.12
C HIS A 21 9.79 -4.24 -4.24
N ASP A 22 10.44 -4.37 -5.39
CA ASP A 22 9.95 -5.12 -6.54
C ASP A 22 9.69 -6.60 -6.20
N LEU A 23 10.63 -7.25 -5.49
CA LEU A 23 10.46 -8.64 -5.01
C LEU A 23 9.27 -8.77 -4.05
N TRP A 24 9.13 -7.85 -3.10
CA TRP A 24 7.99 -7.85 -2.18
C TRP A 24 6.67 -7.60 -2.91
N PHE A 25 6.64 -6.63 -3.84
CA PHE A 25 5.44 -6.24 -4.57
C PHE A 25 4.95 -7.39 -5.46
N ARG A 26 5.86 -8.06 -6.20
CA ARG A 26 5.50 -9.25 -6.98
C ARG A 26 4.91 -10.35 -6.12
N LYS A 27 5.51 -10.66 -4.97
CA LYS A 27 4.95 -11.66 -4.03
C LYS A 27 3.56 -11.26 -3.50
N LYS A 28 3.36 -9.97 -3.23
CA LYS A 28 2.06 -9.45 -2.79
C LYS A 28 1.00 -9.60 -3.89
N VAL A 29 1.35 -9.25 -5.14
CA VAL A 29 0.47 -9.39 -6.30
C VAL A 29 0.15 -10.86 -6.57
N GLU A 30 1.15 -11.74 -6.57
CA GLU A 30 0.94 -13.19 -6.75
C GLU A 30 -0.02 -13.75 -5.69
N LYS A 31 0.16 -13.37 -4.41
CA LYS A 31 -0.76 -13.76 -3.34
C LYS A 31 -2.20 -13.27 -3.58
N SER A 32 -2.37 -12.06 -4.09
CA SER A 32 -3.69 -11.52 -4.45
C SER A 32 -4.30 -12.23 -5.65
N LEU A 33 -3.51 -12.58 -6.67
CA LEU A 33 -4.00 -13.27 -7.87
C LEU A 33 -4.33 -14.75 -7.61
N THR A 34 -3.57 -15.41 -6.74
CA THR A 34 -3.82 -16.81 -6.35
C THR A 34 -5.02 -16.95 -5.42
N ASN A 35 -5.45 -15.87 -4.76
CA ASN A 35 -6.66 -15.83 -3.94
C ASN A 35 -7.44 -14.53 -4.18
N PRO A 36 -8.12 -14.37 -5.32
CA PRO A 36 -8.71 -13.10 -5.72
C PRO A 36 -9.92 -12.68 -4.88
N GLY A 37 -10.57 -13.62 -4.17
CA GLY A 37 -11.83 -13.38 -3.48
C GLY A 37 -12.94 -12.88 -4.43
N PRO A 38 -14.15 -12.60 -3.91
CA PRO A 38 -15.13 -11.84 -4.66
C PRO A 38 -14.66 -10.39 -4.80
N GLY A 39 -14.75 -9.84 -6.01
CA GLY A 39 -14.52 -8.41 -6.23
C GLY A 39 -15.48 -7.57 -5.38
N VAL A 40 -15.00 -6.42 -4.90
CA VAL A 40 -15.81 -5.49 -4.09
C VAL A 40 -16.19 -4.29 -4.98
N PRO A 41 -17.48 -3.90 -5.05
CA PRO A 41 -17.89 -2.69 -5.75
C PRO A 41 -17.16 -1.45 -5.21
N HIS A 42 -16.87 -0.49 -6.09
CA HIS A 42 -16.16 0.73 -5.72
C HIS A 42 -16.84 1.47 -4.55
N ASP A 43 -18.16 1.64 -4.62
CA ASP A 43 -18.93 2.35 -3.58
C ASP A 43 -18.82 1.67 -2.22
N GLU A 44 -18.77 0.34 -2.20
CA GLU A 44 -18.60 -0.41 -0.96
C GLU A 44 -17.17 -0.24 -0.39
N VAL A 45 -16.14 -0.19 -1.23
CA VAL A 45 -14.78 0.14 -0.79
C VAL A 45 -14.75 1.54 -0.15
N MET A 46 -15.36 2.53 -0.80
CA MET A 46 -15.40 3.90 -0.29
C MET A 46 -16.16 4.02 1.03
N ALA A 47 -17.30 3.33 1.17
CA ALA A 47 -18.06 3.29 2.41
C ALA A 47 -17.25 2.67 3.57
N ARG A 48 -16.48 1.61 3.30
CA ARG A 48 -15.59 0.99 4.31
C ARG A 48 -14.46 1.93 4.72
N VAL A 49 -13.85 2.65 3.77
CA VAL A 49 -12.79 3.63 4.05
C VAL A 49 -13.32 4.77 4.92
N GLU A 50 -14.46 5.34 4.58
CA GLU A 50 -15.11 6.41 5.36
C GLU A 50 -15.38 5.96 6.80
N ALA A 51 -15.90 4.75 7.00
CA ALA A 51 -16.14 4.20 8.33
C ALA A 51 -14.85 4.07 9.18
N ILE A 52 -13.73 3.67 8.56
CA ILE A 52 -12.42 3.58 9.23
C ILE A 52 -11.94 4.97 9.66
N ILE A 53 -12.03 5.97 8.77
CA ILE A 53 -11.62 7.35 9.05
C ILE A 53 -12.43 7.91 10.22
N GLN A 54 -13.76 7.84 10.15
CA GLN A 54 -14.63 8.31 11.22
C GLN A 54 -14.34 7.61 12.55
N GLN A 55 -14.03 6.31 12.54
CA GLN A 55 -13.64 5.59 13.75
C GLN A 55 -12.33 6.13 14.33
N ALA A 56 -11.34 6.39 13.48
CA ALA A 56 -10.06 6.96 13.90
C ALA A 56 -10.24 8.37 14.48
N GLU A 57 -11.04 9.23 13.85
CA GLU A 57 -11.35 10.57 14.33
C GLU A 57 -12.08 10.56 15.67
N ARG A 58 -13.10 9.71 15.84
CA ARG A 58 -13.81 9.55 17.13
C ARG A 58 -12.84 9.15 18.24
N LYS A 59 -11.93 8.21 17.97
CA LYS A 59 -10.89 7.78 18.91
C LYS A 59 -9.93 8.91 19.25
N GLN A 60 -9.56 9.76 18.29
CA GLN A 60 -8.69 10.90 18.54
C GLN A 60 -9.38 11.97 19.38
N ARG A 61 -10.63 12.32 19.06
CA ARG A 61 -11.43 13.29 19.82
C ARG A 61 -11.69 12.85 21.26
N ALA A 62 -11.87 11.54 21.50
CA ALA A 62 -12.05 10.99 22.84
C ALA A 62 -10.75 10.93 23.69
N LYS A 63 -9.58 11.17 23.07
CA LYS A 63 -8.28 11.26 23.76
C LYS A 63 -7.92 12.69 24.17
N VAL A 64 -8.68 13.68 23.69
CA VAL A 64 -8.54 15.11 24.02
C VAL A 64 -9.55 15.44 25.11
#